data_AF-A0A7X7JKJ3-F1
#
_entry.id   AF-A0A7X7JKJ3-F1
#
_cell.length_a   1.000
_cell.length_b   1.000
_cell.length_c   1.000
_cell.angle_alpha   90.00
_cell.angle_beta   90.00
_cell.angle_gamma   90.00
#
_symmetry.space_group_name_H-M   'P 1'
#
loop_
_entity.id
_entity.type
_entity.pdbx_description
1 polymer ?
#
loop_
_entity_poly.entity_id
_entity_poly.type
_entity_poly.pdbx_seq_one_letter_code
_entity_poly.pdbx_strand_id
1 'polypeptide(L)'
;LAEASDRLRRTGGKKVYELRVRLPWDKGGAVAWLLDGLGLNGPDVLPLYLGDDETDEDAFAMLCERGGVGVLVAPQPQRTLAHYRLDDPDAVGRFLHALLEVVTR
;
A
#
# COMPACT_ATOMS: atom_id res chain seq x y z
N LEU A 1 12.48 32.42 -2.02
CA LEU A 1 13.02 31.07 -1.71
C LEU A 1 12.56 30.54 -0.34
N ALA A 2 12.34 31.39 0.67
CA ALA A 2 11.84 30.97 1.99
C ALA A 2 10.36 30.47 1.99
N GLU A 3 9.51 30.96 1.10
CA GLU A 3 8.09 30.55 1.06
C GLU A 3 7.85 29.15 0.47
N ALA A 4 8.80 28.59 -0.27
CA ALA A 4 8.67 27.25 -0.85
C ALA A 4 9.00 26.12 0.16
N SER A 5 9.72 26.43 1.25
CA SER A 5 10.20 25.40 2.18
C SER A 5 9.12 24.86 3.12
N ASP A 6 8.04 25.62 3.35
CA ASP A 6 6.96 25.18 4.24
C ASP A 6 5.98 24.22 3.55
N ARG A 7 5.84 24.33 2.23
CA ARG A 7 4.99 23.46 1.40
C ARG A 7 5.64 22.15 0.98
N LEU A 8 6.95 21.98 1.24
CA LEU A 8 7.71 20.82 0.82
C LEU A 8 8.34 20.13 2.04
N ARG A 9 8.22 18.79 2.09
CA ARG A 9 8.94 17.90 3.00
C ARG A 9 10.05 17.22 2.22
N ARG A 10 11.26 17.27 2.76
CA ARG A 10 12.40 16.51 2.24
C ARG A 10 12.43 15.13 2.89
N THR A 11 12.45 14.08 2.08
CA THR A 11 12.77 12.70 2.50
C THR A 11 14.13 12.29 1.91
N GLY A 12 14.79 11.32 2.55
CA GLY A 12 16.14 10.89 2.16
C GLY A 12 16.18 9.39 1.88
N GLY A 13 16.87 9.01 0.81
CA GLY A 13 17.25 7.63 0.49
C GLY A 13 18.75 7.53 0.21
N LYS A 14 19.26 6.32 -0.07
CA LYS A 14 20.69 6.12 -0.39
C LYS A 14 21.06 6.93 -1.64
N LYS A 15 21.77 8.05 -1.42
CA LYS A 15 22.21 9.01 -2.45
C LYS A 15 21.09 9.74 -3.20
N VAL A 16 19.88 9.85 -2.61
CA VAL A 16 18.78 10.62 -3.20
C VAL A 16 18.10 11.51 -2.17
N TYR A 17 17.67 12.69 -2.61
CA TYR A 17 16.74 13.55 -1.86
C TYR A 17 15.44 13.66 -2.65
N GLU A 18 14.34 13.37 -1.99
CA GLU A 18 13.00 13.58 -2.53
C GLU A 18 12.40 14.83 -1.88
N LEU A 19 11.82 15.70 -2.70
CA LEU A 19 11.02 16.84 -2.24
C LEU A 19 9.56 16.50 -2.53
N ARG A 20 8.80 16.21 -1.47
CA ARG A 20 7.37 15.91 -1.54
C ARG A 20 6.58 17.11 -1.05
N VAL A 21 5.36 17.32 -1.53
CA VAL A 21 4.46 18.31 -0.93
C VAL A 21 4.17 17.90 0.52
N ARG A 22 4.21 18.85 1.45
CA ARG A 22 3.90 18.65 2.87
C ARG A 22 2.38 18.54 3.07
N LEU A 23 1.80 17.51 2.47
CA LEU A 23 0.43 17.09 2.70
C LEU A 23 0.45 15.93 3.70
N PRO A 24 -0.49 15.89 4.65
CA PRO A 24 -0.70 14.72 5.51
C PRO A 24 -1.34 13.61 4.66
N TRP A 25 -0.53 13.01 3.79
CA TRP A 25 -0.95 11.97 2.86
C TRP A 25 0.05 10.82 2.90
N ASP A 26 -0.49 9.63 3.05
CA ASP A 26 0.23 8.37 3.05
C ASP A 26 -0.47 7.38 2.08
N LYS A 27 0.09 6.17 1.94
CA LYS A 27 -0.48 5.16 1.05
C LYS A 27 -1.86 4.68 1.56
N GLY A 28 -2.10 4.67 2.87
CA GLY A 28 -3.41 4.34 3.46
C GLY A 28 -4.49 5.34 3.07
N GLY A 29 -4.21 6.64 3.21
CA GLY A 29 -5.07 7.72 2.76
C GLY A 29 -5.32 7.68 1.25
N ALA A 30 -4.31 7.31 0.46
CA ALA A 30 -4.47 7.12 -0.99
C ALA A 30 -5.45 6.01 -1.34
N VAL A 31 -5.32 4.84 -0.69
CA VAL A 31 -6.20 3.69 -0.94
C VAL A 31 -7.62 4.00 -0.47
N ALA A 32 -7.81 4.61 0.71
CA ALA A 32 -9.12 5.02 1.19
C ALA A 32 -9.80 6.00 0.22
N TRP A 33 -9.06 6.99 -0.27
CA TRP A 33 -9.55 7.95 -1.26
C TRP A 33 -9.96 7.29 -2.58
N LEU A 34 -9.21 6.30 -3.06
CA LEU A 34 -9.55 5.55 -4.27
C LEU A 34 -10.85 4.73 -4.08
N LEU A 35 -10.98 4.04 -2.94
CA LEU A 35 -12.19 3.26 -2.65
C LEU A 35 -13.43 4.16 -2.57
N ASP A 36 -13.30 5.30 -1.89
CA ASP A 36 -14.36 6.32 -1.80
C ASP A 36 -14.73 6.88 -3.19
N GLY A 37 -13.74 7.30 -3.96
CA GLY A 37 -13.95 7.91 -5.27
C GLY A 37 -14.54 6.95 -6.32
N LEU A 38 -14.28 5.65 -6.19
CA LEU A 38 -14.82 4.60 -7.07
C LEU A 38 -16.14 4.00 -6.56
N GLY A 39 -16.61 4.39 -5.37
CA GLY A 39 -17.81 3.79 -4.76
C GLY A 39 -17.62 2.35 -4.30
N LEU A 40 -16.38 1.95 -3.98
CA LEU A 40 -15.98 0.58 -3.64
C LEU A 40 -15.90 0.31 -2.12
N ASN A 41 -16.67 1.07 -1.33
CA ASN A 41 -16.77 0.88 0.14
C ASN A 41 -17.91 -0.06 0.57
N GLY A 42 -18.55 -0.72 -0.40
CA GLY A 42 -19.65 -1.63 -0.10
C GLY A 42 -19.16 -2.90 0.61
N PRO A 43 -20.05 -3.59 1.34
CA PRO A 43 -19.73 -4.85 2.01
C PRO A 43 -19.37 -5.99 1.02
N ASP A 44 -19.70 -5.82 -0.26
CA ASP A 44 -19.45 -6.80 -1.31
C ASP A 44 -18.06 -6.62 -1.97
N VAL A 45 -17.26 -5.66 -1.48
CA VAL A 45 -15.91 -5.40 -1.96
C VAL A 45 -14.91 -5.85 -0.89
N LEU A 46 -13.91 -6.64 -1.31
CA LEU A 46 -12.77 -6.99 -0.49
C LEU A 46 -11.51 -6.29 -1.04
N PRO A 47 -11.05 -5.18 -0.42
CA PRO A 47 -9.83 -4.51 -0.85
C PRO A 47 -8.60 -5.39 -0.55
N LEU A 48 -7.75 -5.59 -1.57
CA LEU A 48 -6.51 -6.36 -1.48
C LEU A 48 -5.34 -5.45 -1.89
N TYR A 49 -4.32 -5.36 -1.03
CA TYR A 49 -3.13 -4.53 -1.28
C TYR A 49 -1.85 -5.35 -1.11
N LEU A 50 -0.95 -5.23 -2.08
CA LEU A 50 0.36 -5.87 -2.08
C LEU A 50 1.43 -4.78 -2.06
N GLY A 51 2.35 -4.85 -1.10
CA GLY A 51 3.40 -3.84 -0.92
C GLY A 51 4.70 -4.42 -0.37
N ASP A 52 5.84 -3.79 -0.63
CA ASP A 52 7.18 -4.29 -0.32
C ASP A 52 7.96 -3.42 0.68
N ASP A 53 7.55 -2.17 0.88
CA ASP A 53 8.31 -1.17 1.63
C ASP A 53 7.62 -0.71 2.93
N GLU A 54 8.38 0.01 3.77
CA GLU A 54 7.86 0.54 5.04
C GLU A 54 6.68 1.51 4.85
N THR A 55 6.55 2.14 3.68
CA THR A 55 5.44 3.08 3.44
C THR A 55 4.12 2.35 3.13
N ASP A 56 4.18 1.07 2.76
CA ASP A 56 3.00 0.22 2.57
C ASP A 56 2.31 -0.16 3.90
N GLU A 57 3.01 0.00 5.03
CA GLU A 57 2.43 -0.24 6.35
C GLU A 57 1.21 0.65 6.64
N ASP A 58 1.22 1.89 6.13
CA ASP A 58 0.06 2.80 6.24
C ASP A 58 -1.16 2.24 5.46
N ALA A 59 -0.92 1.60 4.32
CA ALA A 59 -1.98 0.92 3.56
C ALA A 59 -2.47 -0.34 4.27
N PHE A 60 -1.57 -1.14 4.83
CA PHE A 60 -1.95 -2.32 5.62
C PHE A 60 -2.78 -1.95 6.85
N ALA A 61 -2.39 -0.90 7.59
CA ALA A 61 -3.13 -0.39 8.73
C ALA A 61 -4.57 -0.02 8.36
N MET A 62 -4.74 0.76 7.30
CA MET A 62 -6.06 1.18 6.80
C MET A 62 -6.91 -0.03 6.41
N LEU A 63 -6.32 -1.04 5.76
CA LEU A 63 -7.06 -2.26 5.40
C LEU A 63 -7.51 -3.08 6.61
N CYS A 64 -6.67 -3.21 7.64
CA CYS A 64 -7.05 -3.88 8.89
C CYS A 64 -8.30 -3.25 9.51
N GLU A 65 -8.43 -1.92 9.47
CA GLU A 65 -9.60 -1.20 9.97
C GLU A 65 -10.86 -1.43 9.11
N ARG A 66 -10.69 -1.69 7.81
CA ARG A 66 -11.79 -1.84 6.85
C ARG A 66 -12.12 -3.30 6.48
N GLY A 67 -11.49 -4.27 7.14
CA GLY A 67 -11.69 -5.70 6.83
C GLY A 67 -11.11 -6.14 5.48
N GLY A 68 -10.13 -5.41 4.95
CA GLY A 68 -9.40 -5.77 3.74
C GLY A 68 -8.20 -6.69 4.03
N VAL A 69 -7.46 -7.05 2.98
CA VAL A 69 -6.31 -7.95 3.06
C VAL A 69 -5.05 -7.26 2.59
N GLY A 70 -4.07 -7.17 3.49
CA GLY A 70 -2.72 -6.70 3.18
C GLY A 70 -1.75 -7.88 2.98
N VAL A 71 -0.90 -7.80 1.96
CA VAL A 71 0.13 -8.80 1.66
C VAL A 71 1.49 -8.10 1.52
N LEU A 72 2.44 -8.48 2.37
CA LEU A 72 3.82 -8.01 2.28
C LEU A 72 4.58 -8.81 1.20
N VAL A 73 5.38 -8.13 0.39
CA VAL A 73 6.30 -8.75 -0.57
C VAL A 73 7.72 -8.55 -0.05
N ALA A 74 8.29 -9.59 0.55
CA ALA A 74 9.63 -9.52 1.13
C ALA A 74 10.26 -10.91 1.22
N PRO A 75 11.59 -11.05 1.01
CA PRO A 75 12.26 -12.35 0.97
C PRO A 75 12.35 -13.03 2.35
N GLN A 76 12.22 -12.28 3.43
CA GLN A 76 12.27 -12.80 4.80
C GLN A 76 11.10 -12.23 5.62
N PRO A 77 10.66 -12.95 6.66
CA PRO A 77 9.69 -12.41 7.62
C PRO A 77 10.22 -11.13 8.29
N GLN A 78 9.36 -10.13 8.39
CA GLN A 78 9.64 -8.87 9.09
C GLN A 78 8.39 -8.38 9.81
N ARG A 79 8.57 -7.42 10.72
CA ARG A 79 7.44 -6.81 11.44
C ARG A 79 6.61 -6.02 10.43
N THR A 80 5.35 -6.39 10.30
CA THR A 80 4.40 -5.80 9.34
C THR A 80 2.98 -5.91 9.90
N LEU A 81 2.11 -5.00 9.47
CA LEU A 81 0.65 -5.07 9.64
C LEU A 81 -0.04 -5.88 8.53
N ALA A 82 0.71 -6.34 7.51
CA ALA A 82 0.17 -7.25 6.51
C ALA A 82 -0.29 -8.58 7.11
N HIS A 83 -1.33 -9.17 6.53
CA HIS A 83 -1.90 -10.44 6.96
C HIS A 83 -1.10 -11.63 6.43
N TYR A 84 -0.54 -11.47 5.22
CA TYR A 84 0.20 -12.51 4.52
C TYR A 84 1.52 -11.96 3.98
N ARG A 85 2.40 -12.88 3.55
CA ARG A 85 3.67 -12.55 2.91
C ARG A 85 3.88 -13.39 1.66
N LEU A 86 4.41 -12.75 0.62
CA LEU A 86 4.98 -13.37 -0.57
C LEU A 86 6.49 -13.11 -0.56
N ASP A 87 7.28 -14.09 -1.03
CA ASP A 87 8.73 -14.01 -0.94
C ASP A 87 9.34 -12.97 -1.90
N ASP A 88 8.76 -12.81 -3.08
CA ASP A 88 9.32 -11.99 -4.15
C ASP A 88 8.24 -11.55 -5.18
N PRO A 89 8.58 -10.65 -6.13
CA PRO A 89 7.67 -10.25 -7.20
C PRO A 89 7.21 -11.39 -8.12
N ASP A 90 8.00 -12.45 -8.28
CA ASP A 90 7.56 -13.60 -9.09
C ASP A 90 6.43 -14.37 -8.39
N ALA A 91 6.48 -14.44 -7.06
CA ALA A 91 5.41 -14.99 -6.23
C ALA A 91 4.13 -14.14 -6.32
N VAL A 92 4.25 -12.82 -6.48
CA VAL A 92 3.10 -11.95 -6.79
C VAL A 92 2.46 -12.35 -8.11
N GLY A 93 3.24 -12.57 -9.17
CA GLY A 93 2.71 -13.01 -10.46
C GLY A 93 1.96 -14.34 -10.36
N ARG A 94 2.54 -15.33 -9.67
CA ARG A 94 1.88 -16.63 -9.41
C ARG A 94 0.59 -16.49 -8.60
N PHE A 95 0.63 -15.64 -7.57
CA PHE A 95 -0.54 -15.37 -6.73
C PHE A 95 -1.67 -14.72 -7.54
N LEU A 96 -1.39 -13.70 -8.35
CA LEU A 96 -2.40 -13.04 -9.18
C LEU A 96 -2.99 -14.00 -10.22
N HIS A 97 -2.18 -14.89 -10.79
CA HIS A 97 -2.68 -15.91 -11.71
C HIS A 97 -3.64 -16.89 -11.01
N ALA A 98 -3.26 -17.41 -9.84
CA ALA A 98 -4.13 -18.27 -9.05
C ALA A 98 -5.41 -17.56 -8.60
N LEU A 99 -5.32 -16.27 -8.26
CA LEU A 99 -6.48 -15.46 -7.89
C LEU A 99 -7.48 -15.37 -9.05
N LEU A 100 -6.99 -15.12 -10.27
CA LEU A 100 -7.84 -15.09 -11.48
C LEU A 100 -8.61 -16.39 -11.66
N GLU A 101 -7.95 -17.55 -11.51
CA GLU A 101 -8.61 -18.86 -11.62
C GLU A 101 -9.74 -19.07 -10.59
N VAL A 102 -9.64 -18.43 -9.42
CA VAL A 102 -10.66 -18.50 -8.36
C VAL A 102 -11.82 -17.54 -8.63
N VAL A 103 -11.54 -16.30 -9.06
CA VAL A 103 -12.57 -15.27 -9.23
C VAL A 103 -13.31 -15.34 -10.57
N THR A 104 -12.75 -16.03 -11.58
CA THR A 104 -13.42 -16.23 -12.88
C THR A 104 -14.19 -17.55 -12.96
N ARG A 105 -14.31 -18.29 -11.85
CA ARG A 105 -15.19 -19.46 -11.72
C ARG A 105 -16.58 -19.04 -11.27
#